data_AF-A0A016UIH5-F1
#
_entry.id   AF-A0A016UIH5-F1
#
_cell.length_a   1.000
_cell.length_b   1.000
_cell.length_c   1.000
_cell.angle_alpha   90.00
_cell.angle_beta   90.00
_cell.angle_gamma   90.00
#
_symmetry.space_group_name_H-M   'P 1'
#
loop_
_entity.id
_entity.type
_entity.pdbx_description
1 polymer ?
#
loop_
_entity_poly.entity_id
_entity_poly.type
_entity_poly.pdbx_seq_one_letter_code
_entity_poly.pdbx_strand_id
1 'polypeptide(L)' 'MWEVFQLPYHIPYREWDADEVYQNVVDGSYRLSPQDNMPSDVAALFRECIAEPQMRPTFKSIVLFLKACLKGSTAEEQ' A
#
# COMPACT_ATOMS: atom_id res chain seq x y z
N MET A 1 3.68 3.55 -0.28
CA MET A 1 2.60 3.41 -1.30
C MET A 1 1.40 4.26 -0.92
N TRP A 2 0.75 4.02 0.21
CA TRP A 2 -0.43 4.77 0.66
C TRP A 2 -0.30 6.29 0.54
N GLU A 3 0.77 6.88 1.09
CA GLU A 3 1.02 8.33 1.08
C GLU A 3 1.11 8.95 -0.32
N VAL A 4 1.57 8.17 -1.32
CA VAL A 4 1.73 8.65 -2.71
C VAL A 4 0.37 8.96 -3.33
N PHE A 5 -0.66 8.24 -2.93
CA PHE A 5 -2.02 8.37 -3.47
C PHE A 5 -2.93 9.22 -2.57
N GLN A 6 -2.51 9.58 -1.35
CA GLN A 6 -3.31 10.37 -0.43
C GLN A 6 -3.43 11.84 -0.90
N LEU A 7 -4.65 12.28 -1.22
CA LEU A 7 -4.97 13.64 -1.68
C LEU A 7 -6.15 14.24 -0.88
N PRO A 8 -5.99 15.40 -0.21
CA PRO A 8 -4.74 16.13 0.00
C PRO A 8 -3.74 15.30 0.81
N TYR A 9 -2.45 15.64 0.69
CA TYR A 9 -1.37 14.89 1.34
C TYR A 9 -1.52 14.88 2.85
N HIS A 10 -1.48 13.69 3.42
CA HIS A 10 -1.41 13.43 4.84
C HIS A 10 -0.48 12.25 5.09
N ILE A 11 0.23 12.29 6.23
CA ILE A 11 0.95 11.12 6.73
C ILE A 11 -0.05 10.08 7.26
N PRO A 12 0.28 8.77 7.21
CA PRO A 12 -0.59 7.75 7.77
C PRO A 12 -0.71 7.91 9.29
N TYR A 13 -1.87 7.56 9.83
CA TYR A 13 -2.16 7.61 11.27
C TYR A 13 -1.95 8.99 11.92
N ARG A 14 -2.06 10.09 11.14
CA ARG A 14 -1.78 11.47 11.61
C ARG A 14 -2.52 11.89 12.89
N GLU A 15 -3.62 11.21 13.22
CA GLU A 15 -4.52 11.54 14.32
C GLU A 15 -4.24 10.73 15.58
N TRP A 16 -3.27 9.81 15.53
CA TRP A 16 -2.91 8.92 16.63
C TRP A 16 -1.50 9.24 17.15
N ASP A 17 -1.35 9.15 18.47
CA ASP A 17 -0.04 9.17 19.10
C ASP A 17 0.73 7.87 18.81
N ALA A 18 2.06 7.90 18.94
CA ALA A 18 2.92 6.76 18.61
C ALA A 18 2.54 5.47 19.36
N ASP A 19 2.16 5.60 20.64
CA ASP A 19 1.73 4.46 21.46
C ASP A 19 0.40 3.88 20.95
N GLU A 20 -0.53 4.72 20.50
CA GLU A 20 -1.80 4.29 19.91
C GLU A 20 -1.57 3.60 18.57
N VAL A 21 -0.65 4.09 17.74
CA VAL A 21 -0.27 3.42 16.48
C VAL A 21 0.27 2.03 16.77
N TYR A 22 1.17 1.90 17.75
CA TYR A 22 1.75 0.62 18.12
C TYR A 22 0.67 -0.37 18.59
N GLN A 23 -0.18 0.05 19.53
CA GLN A 23 -1.24 -0.79 20.07
C GLN A 23 -2.24 -1.22 18.99
N ASN A 24 -2.67 -0.33 18.10
CA ASN A 24 -3.71 -0.65 17.12
C ASN A 24 -3.18 -1.42 15.90
N VAL A 25 -1.95 -1.14 15.46
CA VAL A 25 -1.38 -1.67 14.21
C VAL A 25 -0.43 -2.85 14.46
N VAL A 26 0.44 -2.75 15.45
CA VAL A 26 1.45 -3.79 15.72
C VAL A 26 0.84 -4.90 16.57
N ASP A 27 0.24 -4.54 17.71
CA ASP A 27 -0.40 -5.50 18.61
C ASP A 27 -1.82 -5.85 18.18
N GLY A 28 -2.51 -4.88 17.58
CA GLY A 28 -3.86 -5.03 17.04
C GLY A 28 -3.88 -5.50 15.59
N SER A 29 -5.08 -5.48 15.01
CA SER A 29 -5.35 -5.92 13.64
C SER A 29 -5.65 -4.77 12.69
N TYR A 30 -5.53 -3.52 13.12
CA TYR A 30 -5.83 -2.38 12.27
C TYR A 30 -4.84 -2.31 11.11
N ARG A 31 -5.37 -2.15 9.90
CA ARG A 31 -4.61 -1.95 8.67
C ARG A 31 -5.28 -0.84 7.87
N LEU A 32 -4.47 0.02 7.28
CA LEU A 32 -4.95 1.07 6.39
C LEU A 32 -5.68 0.46 5.18
N SER A 33 -6.74 1.11 4.72
CA SER A 33 -7.34 0.83 3.43
C SER A 33 -6.55 1.50 2.29
N PRO A 34 -6.55 0.94 1.08
CA PRO A 34 -6.08 1.66 -0.10
C PRO A 34 -6.85 2.97 -0.29
N GLN A 35 -6.22 3.94 -0.96
CA GLN A 35 -6.84 5.20 -1.37
C GLN A 35 -7.74 5.00 -2.58
N ASP A 36 -8.79 5.82 -2.70
CA ASP A 36 -9.79 5.70 -3.79
C ASP A 36 -9.18 5.90 -5.19
N ASN A 37 -8.17 6.76 -5.30
CA ASN A 37 -7.46 7.04 -6.55
C ASN A 37 -6.28 6.08 -6.82
N MET A 38 -6.09 5.06 -5.99
CA MET A 38 -5.05 4.06 -6.20
C MET A 38 -5.48 3.07 -7.29
N PRO A 39 -4.69 2.83 -8.36
CA PRO A 39 -4.99 1.83 -9.37
C PRO A 39 -5.22 0.45 -8.73
N SER A 40 -6.16 -0.33 -9.27
CA SER A 40 -6.59 -1.61 -8.68
C SER A 40 -5.44 -2.57 -8.38
N ASP A 41 -4.48 -2.67 -9.30
CA ASP A 41 -3.29 -3.52 -9.16
C ASP A 41 -2.38 -3.04 -8.03
N VAL A 42 -2.20 -1.72 -7.92
CA VAL A 42 -1.40 -1.11 -6.84
C VAL A 42 -2.12 -1.22 -5.51
N ALA A 43 -3.44 -1.13 -5.49
CA ALA A 43 -4.26 -1.34 -4.29
C ALA A 43 -4.19 -2.79 -3.79
N ALA A 44 -4.20 -3.76 -4.70
CA ALA A 44 -3.98 -5.17 -4.35
C ALA A 44 -2.58 -5.38 -3.76
N LEU A 45 -1.53 -4.90 -4.44
CA LEU A 45 -0.15 -4.97 -3.94
C LEU A 45 0.02 -4.30 -2.58
N PHE A 46 -0.61 -3.15 -2.37
CA PHE A 46 -0.58 -2.43 -1.10
C PHE A 46 -1.14 -3.28 0.05
N ARG A 47 -2.28 -3.95 -0.16
CA ARG A 47 -2.88 -4.85 0.85
C ARG A 47 -1.95 -6.01 1.20
N GLU A 48 -1.26 -6.59 0.21
CA GLU A 48 -0.27 -7.64 0.45
C GLU A 48 0.93 -7.14 1.27
N CYS A 49 1.39 -5.91 1.01
CA CYS A 49 2.53 -5.32 1.73
C CYS A 49 2.25 -5.11 3.22
N ILE A 50 1.00 -4.87 3.61
CA ILE A 50 0.59 -4.64 5.00
C ILE A 50 -0.04 -5.86 5.66
N ALA A 51 -0.06 -7.01 4.98
CA ALA A 51 -0.53 -8.27 5.53
C ALA A 51 0.39 -8.78 6.66
N GLU A 52 0.06 -9.95 7.19
CA GLU A 52 0.90 -10.65 8.17
C GLU A 52 2.33 -10.84 7.65
N PRO A 53 3.38 -10.69 8.49
CA PRO A 53 4.78 -10.63 8.05
C PRO A 53 5.21 -11.74 7.09
N GLN A 54 4.75 -12.97 7.31
CA GLN A 54 5.04 -14.16 6.51
C GLN A 54 4.37 -14.16 5.13
N MET A 55 3.33 -13.36 4.92
CA MET A 55 2.60 -13.23 3.67
C MET A 55 3.12 -12.09 2.79
N ARG A 56 3.99 -11.23 3.33
CA ARG A 56 4.45 -10.03 2.63
C ARG A 56 5.34 -10.40 1.45
N PRO A 57 5.18 -9.75 0.29
CA PRO A 57 6.06 -9.99 -0.84
C PRO A 57 7.47 -9.49 -0.55
N THR A 58 8.46 -10.13 -1.19
CA THR A 58 9.82 -9.60 -1.17
C THR A 58 9.89 -8.30 -1.97
N PHE A 59 10.87 -7.44 -1.65
CA PHE A 59 11.09 -6.23 -2.43
C PHE A 59 11.35 -6.51 -3.92
N LYS A 60 12.04 -7.62 -4.24
CA LYS A 60 12.26 -8.06 -5.64
C LYS A 60 10.94 -8.35 -6.35
N SER A 61 10.01 -9.02 -5.66
CA SER A 61 8.66 -9.30 -6.18
C SER A 61 7.88 -8.01 -6.43
N ILE A 62 7.92 -7.07 -5.47
CA ILE A 62 7.26 -5.75 -5.59
C ILE A 62 7.76 -5.00 -6.83
N VAL A 63 9.07 -4.91 -7.03
CA VAL A 63 9.66 -4.20 -8.18
C VAL A 63 9.28 -4.86 -9.50
N LEU A 64 9.28 -6.20 -9.55
CA LEU A 64 8.90 -6.94 -10.76
C LEU A 64 7.42 -6.68 -11.12
N PHE A 65 6.53 -6.72 -10.13
CA PHE A 65 5.11 -6.45 -10.30
C PHE A 65 4.86 -5.03 -10.80
N LEU A 66 5.43 -4.02 -10.14
CA LEU A 66 5.25 -2.61 -10.54
C LEU A 66 5.77 -2.35 -11.97
N LYS A 67 6.89 -2.97 -12.36
CA LYS A 67 7.40 -2.88 -13.74
C LYS A 67 6.47 -3.55 -14.76
N ALA A 68 5.78 -4.63 -14.37
CA ALA A 68 4.81 -5.29 -15.23
C ALA A 68 3.57 -4.40 -15.44
N CYS A 69 3.04 -3.79 -14.37
CA CYS A 69 1.92 -2.84 -14.46
C CYS A 69 2.23 -1.68 -15.42
N LEU A 70 3.42 -1.07 -15.31
CA LEU A 70 3.83 0.01 -16.20
C LEU A 70 3.87 -0.40 -17.68
N LYS A 71 4.34 -1.61 -17.99
CA LYS A 71 4.37 -2.13 -19.37
C LYS A 71 2.97 -2.43 -19.90
N GLY A 72 2.06 -2.91 -19.05
CA GLY A 72 0.67 -3.15 -19.39
C GLY A 72 -0.06 -1.85 -19.74
N SER A 73 0.13 -0.80 -18.94
CA SER A 73 -0.48 0.52 -19.21
C SER A 73 -0.01 1.15 -20.52
N THR A 74 1.23 0.92 -20.95
CA THR A 74 1.72 1.42 -22.25
C THR A 74 1.18 0.66 -23.47
N ALA A 75 0.58 -0.51 -23.29
CA ALA A 75 0.06 -1.33 -24.39
C ALA A 75 -1.42 -1.03 -24.71
N GLU A 76 -2.15 -0.38 -23.79
CA GLU A 76 -3.56 -0.01 -23.96
C GLU A 76 -3.76 1.39 -24.57
N GLU A 77 -2.68 2.15 -24.81
CA GLU A 77 -2.67 3.46 -25.47
C GLU A 77 -2.27 3.42 -26.96
N GLN A 78 -2.30 2.25 -27.62
CA GLN A 78 -2.03 2.08 -29.06
C GLN A 78 -3.23 1.55 -29.86
#